data_AF-A0A426ZGK6-F1
#
_entry.id   AF-A0A426ZGK6-F1
#
_cell.length_a   1.000
_cell.length_b   1.000
_cell.length_c   1.000
_cell.angle_alpha   90.00
_cell.angle_beta   90.00
_cell.angle_gamma   90.00
#
_symmetry.space_group_name_H-M   'P 1'
#
loop_
_entity.id
_entity.type
_entity.pdbx_description
1 polymer ?
#
loop_
_entity_poly.entity_id
_entity_poly.type
_entity_poly.pdbx_seq_one_letter_code
_entity_poly.pdbx_strand_id
1 'polypeptide(L)'
;MRITQVIATAVILGLLWWHSDSTTPKGLQDQAGLLFFTAVFWGFFPVFTAIFTFPQERAMLNKERAVDMYRLSAYFMARTTSDLPLDLFLPIIFLLIVYFMAALRQNAEAFFLTMLIVFLSIVAAQLGLAIGASLMDVKKATTLASVTVMTFMLAGGFFVKVRGISCFTGEYLNQYKQNYES
;
A
#
# COMPACT_ATOMS: atom_id res chain seq x y z
N MET A 1 18.22 -7.38 3.57
CA MET A 1 18.05 -6.08 2.88
C MET A 1 16.63 -5.51 3.04
N ARG A 2 15.56 -6.33 2.99
CA ARG A 2 14.16 -5.87 3.17
C ARG A 2 13.91 -5.09 4.47
N ILE A 3 14.39 -5.60 5.61
CA ILE A 3 14.23 -4.96 6.92
C ILE A 3 14.89 -3.57 6.94
N THR A 4 16.11 -3.45 6.42
CA THR A 4 16.83 -2.17 6.34
C THR A 4 16.10 -1.14 5.49
N GLN A 5 15.51 -1.56 4.36
CA GLN A 5 14.72 -0.67 3.49
C GLN A 5 13.48 -0.16 4.23
N VAL A 6 12.73 -1.03 4.89
CA VAL A 6 11.52 -0.64 5.64
C VAL A 6 11.86 0.31 6.79
N ILE A 7 12.93 0.03 7.54
CA ILE A 7 13.37 0.91 8.63
C ILE A 7 13.84 2.27 8.09
N ALA A 8 14.64 2.29 7.03
CA ALA A 8 15.10 3.54 6.42
C ALA A 8 13.92 4.39 5.93
N THR A 9 12.94 3.77 5.25
CA THR A 9 11.73 4.46 4.82
C THR A 9 10.88 4.94 6.00
N ALA A 10 10.75 4.14 7.06
CA ALA A 10 10.03 4.55 8.28
C ALA A 10 10.65 5.81 8.91
N VAL A 11 11.97 5.85 9.02
CA VAL A 11 12.69 7.01 9.58
C VAL A 11 12.54 8.23 8.68
N ILE A 12 12.69 8.09 7.36
CA ILE A 12 12.53 9.21 6.42
C ILE A 12 11.11 9.78 6.50
N LEU A 13 10.09 8.92 6.51
CA LEU A 13 8.69 9.34 6.64
C LEU A 13 8.41 9.99 7.99
N GLY A 14 8.90 9.40 9.07
CA GLY A 14 8.77 9.96 10.41
C GLY A 14 9.42 11.34 10.54
N LEU A 15 10.55 11.57 9.87
CA LEU A 15 11.21 12.88 9.83
C LEU A 15 10.47 13.89 8.95
N LEU A 16 9.90 13.46 7.82
CA LEU A 16 9.20 14.34 6.88
C LEU A 16 7.88 14.87 7.47
N TRP A 17 7.15 14.02 8.21
CA TRP A 17 5.90 14.38 8.90
C TRP A 17 6.07 14.64 10.41
N TRP A 18 7.25 15.13 10.81
CA TRP A 18 7.55 15.37 12.21
C TRP A 18 6.58 16.35 12.87
N HIS A 19 5.87 15.89 13.91
CA HIS A 19 4.98 16.70 14.75
C HIS A 19 3.87 17.47 13.99
N SER A 20 3.08 16.76 13.19
CA SER A 20 1.96 17.38 12.45
C SER A 20 0.84 17.80 13.40
N ASP A 21 0.68 19.11 13.57
CA ASP A 21 -0.25 19.72 14.51
C ASP A 21 -1.72 19.53 14.08
N SER A 22 -2.45 18.64 14.76
CA SER A 22 -3.83 18.25 14.42
C SER A 22 -4.88 19.36 14.58
N THR A 23 -4.49 20.49 15.15
CA THR A 23 -5.36 21.64 15.43
C THR A 23 -5.60 22.52 14.20
N THR A 24 -4.73 22.44 13.19
CA THR A 24 -4.82 23.26 11.97
C THR A 24 -5.35 22.41 10.80
N PRO A 25 -6.21 22.94 9.91
CA PRO A 25 -6.69 22.23 8.72
C PRO A 25 -5.57 21.67 7.83
N LYS A 26 -4.40 22.31 7.84
CA LYS A 26 -3.18 21.86 7.15
C LYS A 26 -2.64 20.55 7.74
N GLY A 27 -2.55 20.44 9.07
CA GLY A 27 -2.09 19.22 9.74
C GLY A 27 -3.00 18.02 9.50
N LEU A 28 -4.31 18.24 9.39
CA LEU A 28 -5.24 17.16 9.03
C LEU A 28 -4.98 16.63 7.60
N GLN A 29 -4.65 17.52 6.65
CA GLN A 29 -4.29 17.13 5.29
C GLN A 29 -2.94 16.39 5.27
N ASP A 30 -1.98 16.82 6.08
CA ASP A 30 -0.67 16.17 6.19
C ASP A 30 -0.80 14.75 6.76
N GLN A 31 -1.64 14.56 7.79
CA GLN A 31 -1.94 13.24 8.37
C GLN A 31 -2.66 12.32 7.38
N ALA A 32 -3.60 12.85 6.59
CA ALA A 32 -4.25 12.09 5.52
C ALA A 32 -3.24 11.65 4.44
N GLY A 33 -2.30 12.53 4.09
CA GLY A 33 -1.20 12.21 3.17
C GLY A 33 -0.28 11.11 3.69
N LEU A 34 0.05 11.15 4.99
CA LEU A 34 0.87 10.12 5.65
C LEU A 34 0.20 8.74 5.61
N LEU A 35 -1.10 8.67 5.93
CA LEU A 35 -1.86 7.41 5.89
C LEU A 35 -1.99 6.87 4.45
N PHE A 36 -2.24 7.76 3.49
CA PHE A 36 -2.29 7.40 2.08
C PHE A 36 -0.94 6.83 1.59
N PHE A 37 0.17 7.50 1.91
CA PHE A 37 1.50 7.03 1.55
C PHE A 37 1.82 5.67 2.20
N THR A 38 1.45 5.50 3.46
CA THR A 38 1.64 4.23 4.19
C THR A 38 0.90 3.08 3.52
N ALA A 39 -0.37 3.28 3.14
CA ALA A 39 -1.16 2.25 2.45
C ALA A 39 -0.56 1.88 1.07
N VAL A 40 -0.12 2.88 0.29
CA VAL A 40 0.55 2.67 -1.00
C VAL A 40 1.86 1.91 -0.82
N PHE A 41 2.70 2.30 0.14
CA PHE A 41 3.96 1.63 0.43
C PHE A 41 3.75 0.14 0.74
N TRP A 42 2.80 -0.19 1.62
CA TRP A 42 2.51 -1.57 1.99
C TRP A 42 1.81 -2.38 0.89
N GLY A 43 1.04 -1.74 0.01
CA GLY A 43 0.46 -2.41 -1.16
C GLY A 43 1.49 -2.81 -2.21
N PHE A 44 2.53 -2.00 -2.43
CA PHE A 44 3.52 -2.24 -3.48
C PHE A 44 4.80 -2.91 -3.02
N PHE A 45 5.15 -2.80 -1.74
CA PHE A 45 6.35 -3.42 -1.19
C PHE A 45 6.46 -4.94 -1.47
N PRO A 46 5.39 -5.75 -1.30
CA PRO A 46 5.41 -7.17 -1.64
C PRO A 46 5.58 -7.40 -3.15
N VAL A 47 4.98 -6.56 -3.99
CA VAL A 47 5.05 -6.64 -5.46
C VAL A 47 6.49 -6.49 -5.95
N PHE A 48 7.19 -5.43 -5.51
CA PHE A 48 8.60 -5.23 -5.85
C PHE A 48 9.47 -6.37 -5.35
N THR A 49 9.22 -6.81 -4.12
CA THR A 49 9.93 -7.92 -3.51
C THR A 49 9.79 -9.22 -4.31
N ALA A 50 8.58 -9.53 -4.77
CA ALA A 50 8.33 -10.69 -5.61
C ALA A 50 9.03 -10.56 -6.97
N ILE A 51 8.97 -9.40 -7.63
CA ILE A 51 9.63 -9.19 -8.94
C ILE A 51 11.11 -9.54 -8.90
N PHE A 52 11.82 -9.22 -7.81
CA PHE A 52 13.24 -9.54 -7.67
C PHE A 52 13.51 -10.98 -7.22
N THR A 53 12.63 -11.58 -6.40
CA THR A 53 12.87 -12.91 -5.82
C THR A 53 12.35 -14.04 -6.73
N PHE A 54 11.24 -13.80 -7.42
CA PHE A 54 10.53 -14.78 -8.27
C PHE A 54 11.36 -15.35 -9.44
N PRO A 55 12.22 -14.58 -10.15
CA PRO A 55 13.05 -15.15 -11.22
C PRO A 55 14.03 -16.20 -10.71
N GLN A 56 14.62 -15.95 -9.54
CA GLN A 56 15.57 -16.84 -8.90
C GLN A 56 14.87 -18.13 -8.42
N GLU A 57 13.69 -18.00 -7.82
CA GLU A 57 12.88 -19.14 -7.41
C GLU A 57 12.38 -19.96 -8.59
N ARG A 58 11.89 -19.31 -9.66
CA ARG A 58 11.40 -20.00 -10.86
C ARG A 58 12.49 -20.86 -11.50
N ALA A 59 13.74 -20.38 -11.51
CA ALA A 59 14.87 -21.15 -12.02
C ALA A 59 15.16 -22.41 -11.19
N MET A 60 15.01 -22.35 -9.87
CA MET A 60 15.11 -23.52 -8.98
C MET A 60 13.92 -24.46 -9.15
N LEU A 61 12.69 -23.93 -9.16
CA LEU A 61 11.47 -24.70 -9.32
C LEU A 61 11.44 -25.50 -10.62
N ASN A 62 11.92 -24.92 -11.73
CA ASN A 62 11.99 -25.65 -13.00
C ASN A 62 12.98 -26.82 -12.94
N LYS A 63 14.05 -26.72 -12.14
CA LYS A 63 15.01 -27.83 -11.94
C LYS A 63 14.41 -28.93 -11.06
N GLU A 64 13.75 -28.56 -9.97
CA GLU A 64 13.12 -29.53 -9.05
C GLU A 64 11.92 -30.24 -9.67
N ARG A 65 11.15 -29.53 -10.51
CA ARG A 65 10.03 -30.11 -11.27
C ARG A 65 10.49 -31.10 -12.33
N ALA A 66 11.68 -30.92 -12.90
CA ALA A 66 12.25 -31.89 -13.84
C ALA A 66 12.55 -33.26 -13.20
N VAL A 67 12.62 -33.31 -11.86
CA VAL A 67 12.86 -34.53 -11.07
C VAL A 67 11.56 -35.02 -10.41
N ASP A 68 10.42 -34.40 -10.72
CA ASP A 68 9.07 -34.71 -10.18
C ASP A 68 9.00 -34.76 -8.64
N MET A 69 9.91 -34.03 -7.98
CA MET A 69 10.22 -34.22 -6.57
C MET A 69 9.32 -33.39 -5.64
N TYR A 70 8.67 -32.32 -6.14
CA TYR A 70 7.82 -31.42 -5.35
C TYR A 70 6.54 -30.96 -6.06
N ARG A 71 5.41 -31.01 -5.34
CA ARG A 71 4.14 -30.40 -5.77
C ARG A 71 4.18 -28.88 -5.62
N LEU A 72 3.72 -28.16 -6.64
CA LEU A 72 3.68 -26.69 -6.68
C LEU A 72 2.87 -26.08 -5.51
N SER A 73 1.79 -26.73 -5.10
CA SER A 73 0.96 -26.28 -3.97
C SER A 73 1.67 -26.35 -2.62
N ALA A 74 2.50 -27.38 -2.39
CA ALA A 74 3.28 -27.52 -1.17
C ALA A 74 4.36 -26.44 -1.08
N TYR A 75 4.99 -26.08 -2.21
CA TYR A 75 5.93 -24.97 -2.29
C TYR A 75 5.27 -23.63 -1.91
N PHE A 76 4.12 -23.31 -2.50
CA PHE A 76 3.41 -22.07 -2.17
C PHE A 76 2.97 -22.01 -0.71
N MET A 77 2.47 -23.11 -0.12
CA MET A 77 2.12 -23.13 1.31
C MET A 77 3.33 -22.94 2.23
N ALA A 78 4.44 -23.63 1.96
CA ALA A 78 5.67 -23.48 2.75
C ALA A 78 6.22 -22.05 2.64
N ARG A 79 6.16 -21.47 1.44
CA ARG A 79 6.59 -20.11 1.17
C ARG A 79 5.75 -19.08 1.92
N THR A 80 4.43 -19.13 1.76
CA THR A 80 3.50 -18.21 2.44
C THR A 80 3.66 -18.29 3.95
N THR A 81 3.81 -19.50 4.52
CA THR A 81 3.99 -19.69 5.98
C THR A 81 5.30 -19.11 6.48
N SER A 82 6.37 -19.18 5.68
CA SER A 82 7.68 -18.63 6.05
C SER A 82 7.74 -17.11 5.97
N ASP A 83 7.02 -16.50 5.01
CA ASP A 83 6.97 -15.06 4.82
C ASP A 83 5.98 -14.36 5.79
N LEU A 84 4.88 -15.04 6.18
CA LEU A 84 3.84 -14.53 7.08
C LEU A 84 4.35 -13.87 8.38
N PRO A 85 5.26 -14.48 9.17
CA PRO A 85 5.72 -13.86 10.41
C PRO A 85 6.49 -12.57 10.15
N LEU A 86 7.35 -12.53 9.13
CA LEU A 86 8.07 -11.30 8.75
C LEU A 86 7.08 -10.22 8.29
N ASP A 87 6.12 -10.58 7.45
CA ASP A 87 5.09 -9.67 6.98
C ASP A 87 4.19 -9.15 8.10
N LEU A 88 4.11 -9.84 9.25
CA LEU A 88 3.39 -9.35 10.42
C LEU A 88 4.24 -8.41 11.30
N PHE A 89 5.53 -8.74 11.49
CA PHE A 89 6.42 -7.97 12.37
C PHE A 89 6.90 -6.65 11.76
N LEU A 90 7.23 -6.62 10.46
CA LEU A 90 7.72 -5.40 9.80
C LEU A 90 6.72 -4.23 9.85
N PRO A 91 5.41 -4.39 9.56
CA PRO A 91 4.45 -3.28 9.64
C PRO A 91 4.23 -2.78 11.06
N ILE A 92 4.34 -3.65 12.08
CA ILE A 92 4.22 -3.24 13.49
C ILE A 92 5.36 -2.27 13.85
N ILE A 93 6.61 -2.62 13.51
CA ILE A 93 7.77 -1.77 13.80
C ILE A 93 7.69 -0.46 13.01
N PHE A 94 7.30 -0.54 11.73
CA PHE A 94 7.12 0.64 10.88
C PHE A 94 6.07 1.59 11.46
N LEU A 95 4.90 1.07 11.84
CA LEU A 95 3.81 1.86 12.41
C LEU A 95 4.20 2.45 13.76
N LEU A 96 4.90 1.72 14.61
CA LEU A 96 5.39 2.26 15.89
C LEU A 96 6.28 3.49 15.66
N ILE A 97 7.27 3.39 14.78
CA ILE A 97 8.18 4.52 14.50
C ILE A 97 7.40 5.71 13.94
N VAL A 98 6.59 5.48 12.89
CA VAL A 98 5.86 6.57 12.21
C VAL A 98 4.81 7.19 13.11
N TYR A 99 4.09 6.40 13.91
CA TYR A 99 3.03 6.90 14.79
C TYR A 99 3.58 7.77 15.92
N PHE A 100 4.70 7.37 16.53
CA PHE A 100 5.38 8.18 17.55
C PHE A 100 6.01 9.46 16.95
N MET A 101 6.62 9.40 15.77
CA MET A 101 7.27 10.57 15.14
C MET A 101 6.27 11.57 14.54
N ALA A 102 5.16 11.08 13.98
CA ALA A 102 4.10 11.93 13.42
C ALA A 102 3.20 12.57 14.49
N ALA A 103 3.38 12.20 15.77
CA ALA A 103 2.55 12.64 16.90
C ALA A 103 1.04 12.51 16.60
N LEU A 104 0.64 11.37 16.02
CA LEU A 104 -0.75 11.13 15.68
C LEU A 104 -1.62 11.08 16.96
N ARG A 105 -2.91 11.40 16.84
CA ARG A 105 -3.87 11.38 17.96
C ARG A 105 -3.73 10.08 18.75
N GLN A 106 -3.39 10.19 20.04
CA GLN A 106 -3.17 9.09 21.00
C GLN A 106 -4.47 8.35 21.39
N ASN A 107 -5.33 8.07 20.41
CA ASN A 107 -6.52 7.25 20.59
C ASN A 107 -6.17 5.81 20.19
N ALA A 108 -6.34 4.87 21.12
CA ALA A 108 -6.08 3.45 20.87
C ALA A 108 -6.88 2.91 19.67
N GLU A 109 -8.13 3.34 19.52
CA GLU A 109 -9.00 2.95 18.40
C GLU A 109 -8.41 3.33 17.03
N ALA A 110 -7.88 4.56 16.90
CA ALA A 110 -7.27 5.03 15.65
C ALA A 110 -5.98 4.26 15.32
N PHE A 111 -5.21 3.87 16.33
CA PHE A 111 -4.03 3.01 16.15
C PHE A 111 -4.42 1.62 15.66
N PHE A 112 -5.43 0.98 16.27
CA PHE A 112 -5.89 -0.35 15.84
C PHE A 112 -6.51 -0.33 14.43
N LEU A 113 -7.26 0.72 14.07
CA LEU A 113 -7.81 0.86 12.73
C LEU A 113 -6.71 1.01 11.67
N THR A 114 -5.70 1.85 11.91
CA THR A 114 -4.58 2.01 10.97
C THR A 114 -3.75 0.73 10.84
N MET A 115 -3.53 0.03 11.94
CA MET A 115 -2.91 -1.30 11.95
C MET A 115 -3.71 -2.33 11.15
N LEU A 116 -5.04 -2.36 11.30
CA LEU A 116 -5.91 -3.27 10.55
C LEU A 116 -5.90 -2.98 9.05
N ILE A 117 -5.92 -1.71 8.65
CA ILE A 117 -5.84 -1.30 7.24
C ILE A 117 -4.52 -1.75 6.60
N VAL A 118 -3.41 -1.60 7.31
CA VAL A 118 -2.10 -2.06 6.82
C VAL A 118 -2.07 -3.58 6.69
N PHE A 119 -2.60 -4.33 7.67
CA PHE A 119 -2.70 -5.79 7.54
C PHE A 119 -3.58 -6.23 6.38
N LEU A 120 -4.73 -5.59 6.18
CA LEU A 120 -5.61 -5.89 5.05
C LEU A 120 -4.89 -5.62 3.72
N SER A 121 -4.09 -4.56 3.65
CA SER A 121 -3.29 -4.22 2.47
C SER A 121 -2.24 -5.28 2.17
N ILE A 122 -1.58 -5.82 3.21
CA ILE A 122 -0.60 -6.91 3.07
C ILE A 122 -1.28 -8.19 2.58
N VAL A 123 -2.41 -8.58 3.16
CA VAL A 123 -3.17 -9.76 2.73
C VAL A 123 -3.62 -9.61 1.28
N ALA A 124 -4.14 -8.43 0.90
CA ALA A 124 -4.53 -8.14 -0.47
C ALA A 124 -3.33 -8.22 -1.44
N ALA A 125 -2.16 -7.70 -1.04
CA ALA A 125 -0.94 -7.79 -1.82
C ALA A 125 -0.46 -9.23 -1.98
N GLN A 126 -0.54 -10.08 -0.94
CA GLN A 126 -0.17 -11.49 -1.01
C GLN A 126 -1.08 -12.29 -1.96
N LEU A 127 -2.39 -12.01 -1.95
CA LEU A 127 -3.33 -12.59 -2.91
C LEU A 127 -3.03 -12.10 -4.34
N GLY A 128 -2.75 -10.79 -4.50
CA GLY A 128 -2.34 -10.21 -5.78
C GLY A 128 -1.05 -10.82 -6.33
N LEU A 129 -0.09 -11.11 -5.45
CA LEU A 129 1.14 -11.82 -5.79
C LEU A 129 0.89 -13.27 -6.19
N ALA A 130 0.04 -13.99 -5.47
CA ALA A 130 -0.31 -15.37 -5.81
C ALA A 130 -0.95 -15.46 -7.20
N ILE A 131 -1.87 -14.54 -7.51
CA ILE A 131 -2.51 -14.44 -8.81
C ILE A 131 -1.49 -13.99 -9.88
N GLY A 132 -0.68 -12.98 -9.60
CA GLY A 132 0.34 -12.45 -10.52
C GLY A 132 1.43 -13.46 -10.88
N ALA A 133 1.88 -14.26 -9.89
CA ALA A 133 2.84 -15.35 -10.06
C ALA A 133 2.32 -16.44 -11.01
N SER A 134 1.00 -16.67 -11.03
CA SER A 134 0.39 -17.68 -11.91
C SER A 134 0.24 -17.21 -13.36
N LEU A 135 0.20 -15.89 -13.60
CA LEU A 135 -0.22 -15.31 -14.89
C LEU A 135 0.92 -14.67 -15.71
N MET A 136 2.05 -14.25 -15.12
CA MET A 136 2.94 -13.30 -15.81
C MET A 136 4.42 -13.67 -15.95
N ASP A 137 4.96 -13.26 -17.11
CA ASP A 137 6.39 -13.07 -17.34
C ASP A 137 6.92 -11.84 -16.57
N VAL A 138 8.03 -12.01 -15.87
CA VAL A 138 8.63 -11.05 -14.94
C VAL A 138 8.84 -9.67 -15.58
N LYS A 139 9.33 -9.61 -16.82
CA LYS A 139 9.62 -8.34 -17.50
C LYS A 139 8.36 -7.52 -17.79
N LYS A 140 7.23 -8.17 -18.08
CA LYS A 140 5.95 -7.49 -18.33
C LYS A 140 5.28 -7.08 -17.02
N ALA A 141 5.41 -7.92 -15.99
CA ALA A 141 4.88 -7.65 -14.65
C ALA A 141 5.47 -6.36 -14.05
N THR A 142 6.77 -6.12 -14.19
CA THR A 142 7.41 -4.91 -13.65
C THR A 142 6.88 -3.62 -14.27
N THR A 143 6.69 -3.59 -15.58
CA THR A 143 6.15 -2.41 -16.28
C THR A 143 4.68 -2.18 -15.93
N LEU A 144 3.89 -3.24 -15.81
CA LEU A 144 2.49 -3.11 -15.39
C LEU A 144 2.37 -2.71 -13.92
N ALA A 145 3.25 -3.20 -13.05
CA ALA A 145 3.33 -2.79 -11.65
C ALA A 145 3.62 -1.29 -11.54
N SER A 146 4.61 -0.75 -12.25
CA SER A 146 4.91 0.68 -12.18
C SER A 146 3.78 1.57 -12.72
N VAL A 147 3.13 1.16 -13.82
CA VAL A 147 1.98 1.89 -14.38
C VAL A 147 0.77 1.86 -13.44
N THR A 148 0.49 0.71 -12.83
CA THR A 148 -0.60 0.58 -11.85
C THR A 148 -0.33 1.40 -10.60
N VAL A 149 0.90 1.40 -10.07
CA VAL A 149 1.31 2.31 -8.97
C VAL A 149 0.99 3.75 -9.30
N MET A 150 1.45 4.22 -10.47
CA MET A 150 1.28 5.61 -10.89
C MET A 150 -0.20 5.97 -11.02
N THR A 151 -1.00 5.05 -11.58
CA THR A 151 -2.44 5.24 -11.73
C THR A 151 -3.16 5.29 -10.38
N PHE A 152 -2.86 4.36 -9.47
CA PHE A 152 -3.46 4.35 -8.12
C PHE A 152 -3.04 5.56 -7.30
N MET A 153 -1.82 6.05 -7.46
CA MET A 153 -1.33 7.24 -6.78
C MET A 153 -2.10 8.50 -7.24
N LEU A 154 -2.42 8.60 -8.53
CA LEU A 154 -3.23 9.68 -9.09
C LEU A 154 -4.72 9.54 -8.72
N ALA A 155 -5.26 8.33 -8.77
CA ALA A 155 -6.66 8.03 -8.47
C ALA A 155 -7.00 8.05 -6.97
N GLY A 156 -6.00 7.96 -6.09
CA GLY A 156 -6.16 7.89 -4.63
C GLY A 156 -6.73 9.14 -3.95
N GLY A 157 -7.20 10.13 -4.71
CA GLY A 157 -7.95 11.29 -4.20
C GLY A 157 -7.11 12.35 -3.45
N PHE A 158 -5.86 12.05 -3.11
CA PHE A 158 -4.94 13.00 -2.48
C PHE A 158 -4.38 14.03 -3.49
N PHE A 159 -3.91 13.56 -4.66
CA PHE A 159 -3.34 14.43 -5.70
C PHE A 159 -4.41 15.03 -6.62
N VAL A 160 -5.43 14.24 -6.96
CA VAL A 160 -6.61 14.72 -7.67
C VAL A 160 -7.73 14.89 -6.65
N LYS A 161 -8.01 16.14 -6.25
CA LYS A 161 -9.33 16.45 -5.69
C LYS A 161 -10.33 16.08 -6.78
N VAL A 162 -11.03 14.96 -6.62
CA VAL A 162 -12.16 14.61 -7.47
C VAL A 162 -13.22 15.70 -7.26
N ARG A 163 -13.12 16.78 -8.03
CA ARG A 163 -14.17 17.81 -8.19
C ARG A 163 -15.37 17.24 -8.96
N GLY A 164 -15.64 15.93 -8.84
CA GLY A 164 -16.74 15.24 -9.49
C GLY A 164 -18.09 15.51 -8.83
N ILE A 165 -18.13 16.20 -7.68
CA ILE A 165 -19.39 16.59 -7.02
C ILE A 165 -19.60 18.10 -7.05
N SER A 166 -18.55 18.93 -7.09
CA SER A 166 -18.72 20.39 -7.16
C SER A 166 -19.24 20.89 -8.52
N CYS A 167 -18.95 20.19 -9.62
CA CYS A 167 -19.51 20.55 -10.93
C CYS A 167 -21.00 20.21 -11.01
N PHE A 168 -21.40 19.02 -10.52
CA PHE A 168 -22.79 18.62 -10.50
C PHE A 168 -23.60 19.46 -9.50
N THR A 169 -23.11 19.73 -8.29
CA THR A 169 -23.84 20.59 -7.35
C THR A 169 -23.85 22.08 -7.77
N GLY A 170 -22.84 22.54 -8.50
CA GLY A 170 -22.74 23.93 -8.98
C GLY A 170 -23.77 24.29 -10.05
N GLU A 171 -24.06 23.38 -10.99
CA GLU A 171 -25.09 23.60 -12.01
C GLU A 171 -26.51 23.59 -11.42
N TYR A 172 -26.79 22.70 -10.46
CA TYR A 172 -28.12 22.60 -9.85
C TYR A 172 -28.44 23.82 -8.97
N LEU A 173 -27.48 24.35 -8.21
CA LEU A 173 -27.70 25.59 -7.42
C LEU A 173 -27.90 26.83 -8.30
N ASN A 174 -27.30 26.88 -9.49
CA ASN A 174 -27.49 27.98 -10.43
C ASN A 174 -28.87 27.92 -11.11
N GLN A 175 -29.35 26.71 -11.44
CA GLN A 175 -30.72 26.49 -11.95
C GLN A 175 -31.83 26.84 -10.94
N TYR A 176 -31.60 26.62 -9.64
CA TYR A 176 -32.57 27.02 -8.61
C TYR A 176 -32.64 28.54 -8.40
N LYS A 177 -31.52 29.27 -8.54
CA LYS A 177 -31.55 30.75 -8.50
C LYS A 177 -32.25 31.37 -9.71
N GLN A 178 -32.05 30.81 -10.90
CA GLN A 178 -32.63 31.36 -12.13
C GLN A 178 -34.16 31.16 -12.23
N ASN A 179 -34.71 30.12 -11.59
CA ASN A 179 -36.16 29.88 -11.50
C ASN A 179 -36.89 30.73 -10.43
N TYR A 180 -36.16 31.43 -9.56
CA TYR A 180 -36.76 32.28 -8.52
C TYR A 180 -36.77 33.78 -8.90
N GLU A 181 -36.10 34.14 -9.99
CA GLU A 181 -36.02 35.50 -10.55
C GLU A 181 -36.85 35.67 -11.85
N SER A 182 -37.71 34.70 -12.19
CA SER A 182 -38.72 34.77 -13.27
C SER A 182 -40.12 34.74 -12.69
#